data_AF-A0A0L0FB16-F1
#
_entry.id   AF-A0A0L0FB16-F1
#
_cell.length_a   1.000
_cell.length_b   1.000
_cell.length_c   1.000
_cell.angle_alpha   90.00
_cell.angle_beta   90.00
_cell.angle_gamma   90.00
#
_symmetry.space_group_name_H-M   'P 1'
#
loop_
_entity.id
_entity.type
_entity.pdbx_description
1 polymer ?
#
loop_
_entity_poly.entity_id
_entity_poly.type
_entity_poly.pdbx_seq_one_letter_code
_entity_poly.pdbx_strand_id
1 'polypeptide(L)'
;MLVLVLSPIQDRPQIWERLITTVQDSSATITFPLSKRMDQCTDNADLFAHAGCNLFTQTPEIKNWLVDLYPDQAFIIGAYAYLDGELHVRVSLAMDAIIQGVCAARKDCNLAYLNTPTQVYVVPKEPAVESLRRYKEASFINKFFGFMNVASGGKFCKPQNYGKPVTNAKGETCYIFNGVVDPQGPNYALAKNLQLWRAVVEKSRGHGVSSNIAPSTATVSVVSNKSFAWAYGGYSSFEPMEIFQQETSNAVMCALLINDVRNEDCNASPSKKLDHPWDLFKDGSFHGGMWRMGYSMNSTGETAAIVYFLGKLAPIIISFMVCLIAVLAMYARDAYFR
;
A
#
# COMPACT_ATOMS: atom_id res chain seq x y z
N MET A 1 9.99 10.89 -20.70
CA MET A 1 8.83 10.97 -19.78
C MET A 1 9.01 12.23 -18.97
N LEU A 2 8.06 13.15 -19.05
CA LEU A 2 8.07 14.35 -18.22
C LEU A 2 7.44 14.00 -16.87
N VAL A 3 8.20 14.18 -15.79
CA VAL A 3 7.72 13.92 -14.43
C VAL A 3 7.61 15.25 -13.70
N LEU A 4 6.41 15.54 -13.21
CA LEU A 4 6.20 16.65 -12.31
C LEU A 4 6.26 16.13 -10.87
N VAL A 5 7.12 16.73 -10.05
CA VAL A 5 7.20 16.39 -8.63
C VAL A 5 6.80 17.60 -7.79
N LEU A 6 5.90 17.37 -6.85
CA LEU A 6 5.50 18.33 -5.82
C LEU A 6 5.83 17.71 -4.46
N SER A 7 6.46 18.49 -3.58
CA SER A 7 6.68 18.08 -2.20
C SER A 7 5.51 18.57 -1.32
N PRO A 8 5.07 17.83 -0.29
CA PRO A 8 4.15 18.36 0.70
C PRO A 8 4.78 19.47 1.55
N ILE A 9 6.12 19.49 1.64
CA ILE A 9 6.90 20.39 2.47
C ILE A 9 8.04 20.95 1.61
N GLN A 10 7.94 22.23 1.28
CA GLN A 10 9.08 23.07 0.90
C GLN A 10 10.02 23.11 2.12
N ASP A 11 11.34 22.99 1.94
CA ASP A 11 12.38 22.83 3.00
C ASP A 11 12.96 21.40 3.17
N ARG A 12 13.06 20.64 2.08
CA ARG A 12 13.79 19.35 2.06
C ARG A 12 14.82 19.31 0.92
N PRO A 13 15.89 20.12 0.98
CA PRO A 13 16.87 20.22 -0.11
C PRO A 13 17.48 18.87 -0.49
N GLN A 14 17.71 17.98 0.47
CA GLN A 14 18.24 16.63 0.24
C GLN A 14 17.33 15.74 -0.64
N ILE A 15 16.00 15.95 -0.58
CA ILE A 15 15.07 15.23 -1.46
C ILE A 15 15.20 15.76 -2.88
N TRP A 16 15.30 17.07 -3.04
CA TRP A 16 15.44 17.73 -4.34
C TRP A 16 16.79 17.44 -4.99
N GLU A 17 17.88 17.48 -4.23
CA GLU A 17 19.19 17.03 -4.68
C GLU A 17 19.09 15.61 -5.26
N ARG A 18 18.54 14.67 -4.49
CA ARG A 18 18.38 13.28 -4.96
C ARG A 18 17.53 13.19 -6.24
N LEU A 19 16.39 13.89 -6.30
CA LEU A 19 15.48 13.84 -7.45
C LEU A 19 16.12 14.45 -8.71
N ILE A 20 16.75 15.62 -8.58
CA ILE A 20 17.37 16.34 -9.68
C ILE A 20 18.57 15.55 -10.20
N THR A 21 19.44 15.04 -9.31
CA THR A 21 20.58 14.19 -9.71
C THR A 21 20.10 12.92 -10.41
N THR A 22 19.07 12.25 -9.88
CA THR A 22 18.49 11.05 -10.53
C THR A 22 18.02 11.34 -11.95
N VAL A 23 17.42 12.51 -12.18
CA VAL A 23 16.92 12.91 -13.50
C VAL A 23 18.07 13.28 -14.43
N GLN A 24 19.09 13.99 -13.93
CA GLN A 24 20.31 14.34 -14.69
C GLN A 24 21.07 13.09 -15.16
N ASP A 25 21.09 12.04 -14.35
CA ASP A 25 21.73 10.75 -14.67
C ASP A 25 20.85 9.84 -15.55
N SER A 26 19.73 10.36 -16.07
CA SER A 26 18.74 9.59 -16.82
C SER A 26 18.34 10.29 -18.13
N SER A 27 17.51 9.62 -18.93
CA SER A 27 16.85 10.22 -20.10
C SER A 27 15.49 10.87 -19.76
N ALA A 28 15.20 11.09 -18.47
CA ALA A 28 13.96 11.72 -18.02
C ALA A 28 14.09 13.26 -18.00
N THR A 29 12.94 13.93 -17.88
CA THR A 29 12.89 15.37 -17.65
C THR A 29 12.00 15.62 -16.44
N ILE A 30 12.41 16.58 -15.61
CA ILE A 30 11.65 16.98 -14.42
C ILE A 30 11.30 18.46 -14.52
N THR A 31 10.08 18.77 -14.13
CA THR A 31 9.62 20.14 -13.92
C THR A 31 9.14 20.25 -12.48
N PHE A 32 9.49 21.34 -11.82
CA PHE A 32 9.16 21.56 -10.43
C PHE A 32 9.09 23.08 -10.15
N PRO A 33 8.25 23.51 -9.21
CA PRO A 33 8.16 24.91 -8.84
C PRO A 33 9.40 25.35 -8.05
N LEU A 34 9.71 26.64 -8.11
CA LEU A 34 10.75 27.28 -7.31
C LEU A 34 10.15 28.47 -6.56
N SER A 35 10.56 28.71 -5.31
CA SER A 35 10.19 29.94 -4.58
C SER A 35 10.82 31.23 -5.13
N LYS A 36 11.85 31.11 -5.95
CA LYS A 36 12.49 32.24 -6.64
C LYS A 36 12.82 31.84 -8.07
N ARG A 37 13.09 32.81 -8.93
CA ARG A 37 13.36 32.52 -10.33
C ARG A 37 14.67 31.73 -10.47
N MET A 38 14.71 30.80 -11.43
CA MET A 38 15.87 29.94 -11.65
C MET A 38 17.13 30.74 -12.02
N ASP A 39 16.98 31.86 -12.73
CA ASP A 39 18.08 32.78 -13.08
C ASP A 39 18.67 33.55 -11.87
N GLN A 40 18.01 33.46 -10.72
CA GLN A 40 18.46 34.04 -9.44
C GLN A 40 19.08 33.00 -8.50
N CYS A 41 19.13 31.72 -8.91
CA CYS A 41 19.83 30.69 -8.14
C CYS A 41 21.33 30.77 -8.40
N THR A 42 22.13 30.92 -7.35
CA THR A 42 23.59 31.10 -7.48
C THR A 42 24.34 29.81 -7.77
N ASP A 43 23.84 28.70 -7.24
CA ASP A 43 24.40 27.36 -7.42
C ASP A 43 23.31 26.28 -7.25
N ASN A 44 23.71 25.01 -7.33
CA ASN A 44 22.81 23.87 -7.15
C ASN A 44 22.24 23.77 -5.73
N ALA A 45 23.02 24.11 -4.70
CA ALA A 45 22.53 24.04 -3.32
C ALA A 45 21.41 25.05 -3.08
N ASP A 46 21.56 26.26 -3.62
CA ASP A 46 20.56 27.31 -3.62
C ASP A 46 19.31 26.92 -4.44
N LEU A 47 19.50 26.28 -5.60
CA LEU A 47 18.40 25.69 -6.37
C LEU A 47 17.62 24.66 -5.54
N PHE A 48 18.31 23.74 -4.87
CA PHE A 48 17.69 22.68 -4.07
C PHE A 48 16.95 23.22 -2.85
N ALA A 49 17.48 24.27 -2.22
CA ALA A 49 16.85 24.94 -1.08
C ALA A 49 15.52 25.63 -1.46
N HIS A 50 15.43 26.13 -2.69
CA HIS A 50 14.24 26.84 -3.18
C HIS A 50 13.29 25.97 -4.01
N ALA A 51 13.59 24.69 -4.19
CA ALA A 51 12.79 23.76 -4.97
C ALA A 51 11.55 23.26 -4.22
N GLY A 52 10.47 23.10 -4.98
CA GLY A 52 9.20 22.58 -4.51
C GLY A 52 8.20 23.64 -4.07
N CYS A 53 7.17 23.15 -3.42
CA CYS A 53 6.03 23.92 -2.92
C CYS A 53 5.54 23.28 -1.62
N ASN A 54 4.57 23.91 -0.97
CA ASN A 54 3.93 23.41 0.23
C ASN A 54 2.44 23.19 -0.03
N LEU A 55 2.01 21.92 0.02
CA LEU A 55 0.61 21.55 -0.25
C LEU A 55 -0.37 22.18 0.74
N PHE A 56 0.06 22.52 1.97
CA PHE A 56 -0.81 23.08 3.00
C PHE A 56 -1.02 24.58 2.84
N THR A 57 -0.01 25.32 2.42
CA THR A 57 -0.04 26.79 2.38
C THR A 57 -0.20 27.34 0.97
N GLN A 58 0.05 26.54 -0.07
CA GLN A 58 0.04 26.97 -1.46
C GLN A 58 -0.95 26.15 -2.32
N THR A 59 -1.99 25.58 -1.72
CA THR A 59 -2.96 24.70 -2.41
C THR A 59 -3.59 25.37 -3.65
N PRO A 60 -4.11 26.62 -3.57
CA PRO A 60 -4.69 27.30 -4.73
C PRO A 60 -3.66 27.64 -5.82
N GLU A 61 -2.46 28.07 -5.42
CA GLU A 61 -1.36 28.42 -6.33
C GLU A 61 -0.90 27.20 -7.12
N ILE A 62 -0.73 26.06 -6.44
CA ILE A 62 -0.38 24.79 -7.07
C ILE A 62 -1.46 24.37 -8.06
N LYS A 63 -2.74 24.47 -7.68
CA LYS A 63 -3.85 24.16 -8.59
C LYS A 63 -3.79 25.04 -9.84
N ASN A 64 -3.62 26.35 -9.71
CA ASN A 64 -3.61 27.26 -10.86
C ASN A 64 -2.39 27.02 -11.75
N TRP A 65 -1.22 26.82 -11.13
CA TRP A 65 0.00 26.47 -11.85
C TRP A 65 -0.16 25.19 -12.67
N LEU A 66 -0.76 24.14 -12.10
CA LEU A 66 -1.03 22.88 -12.81
C LEU A 66 -2.03 23.03 -13.97
N VAL A 67 -2.99 23.94 -13.86
CA VAL A 67 -3.93 24.24 -14.96
C VAL A 67 -3.20 24.88 -16.13
N ASP A 68 -2.27 25.79 -15.85
CA ASP A 68 -1.54 26.54 -16.89
C ASP A 68 -0.32 25.78 -17.44
N LEU A 69 0.16 24.76 -16.72
CA LEU A 69 1.35 24.00 -17.06
C LEU A 69 1.09 23.00 -18.20
N TYR A 70 1.78 23.18 -19.33
CA TYR A 70 1.63 22.36 -20.55
C TYR A 70 0.17 22.23 -21.02
N PRO A 71 -0.47 23.33 -21.44
CA PRO A 71 -1.91 23.37 -21.72
C PRO A 71 -2.33 22.41 -22.85
N ASP A 72 -1.43 22.12 -23.78
CA ASP A 72 -1.68 21.24 -24.94
C ASP A 72 -1.24 19.78 -24.72
N GLN A 73 -0.84 19.41 -23.50
CA GLN A 73 -0.38 18.06 -23.18
C GLN A 73 -1.23 17.40 -22.08
N ALA A 74 -1.75 16.21 -22.38
CA ALA A 74 -2.38 15.37 -21.36
C ALA A 74 -1.38 15.06 -20.23
N PHE A 75 -1.87 15.05 -18.99
CA PHE A 75 -1.04 14.90 -17.81
C PHE A 75 -1.72 13.99 -16.80
N ILE A 76 -0.89 13.35 -15.97
CA ILE A 76 -1.33 12.43 -14.92
C ILE A 76 -0.91 13.03 -13.57
N ILE A 77 -1.88 13.28 -12.69
CA ILE A 77 -1.59 13.68 -11.31
C ILE A 77 -1.45 12.44 -10.44
N GLY A 78 -0.23 12.19 -9.95
CA GLY A 78 0.03 11.18 -8.92
C GLY A 78 -0.16 11.74 -7.50
N ALA A 79 -1.14 11.23 -6.75
CA ALA A 79 -1.43 11.66 -5.39
C ALA A 79 -0.79 10.72 -4.36
N TYR A 80 0.51 10.96 -4.07
CA TYR A 80 1.32 10.04 -3.26
C TYR A 80 1.79 10.62 -1.92
N ALA A 81 1.39 11.85 -1.57
CA ALA A 81 1.82 12.47 -0.33
C ALA A 81 1.25 11.71 0.89
N TYR A 82 2.12 11.47 1.86
CA TYR A 82 1.80 10.79 3.11
C TYR A 82 2.49 11.50 4.26
N LEU A 83 1.78 11.66 5.37
CA LEU A 83 2.27 12.17 6.65
C LEU A 83 1.58 11.39 7.77
N ASP A 84 2.08 11.48 9.00
CA ASP A 84 1.49 10.74 10.12
C ASP A 84 0.34 11.51 10.79
N GLY A 85 -0.62 10.76 11.34
CA GLY A 85 -1.71 11.31 12.15
C GLY A 85 -2.59 12.32 11.39
N GLU A 86 -2.96 13.42 12.06
CA GLU A 86 -3.85 14.44 11.50
C GLU A 86 -3.30 15.10 10.23
N LEU A 87 -1.97 15.19 10.10
CA LEU A 87 -1.32 15.78 8.93
C LEU A 87 -1.60 14.96 7.67
N HIS A 88 -1.81 13.65 7.78
CA HIS A 88 -2.21 12.80 6.66
C HIS A 88 -3.56 13.23 6.08
N VAL A 89 -4.51 13.54 6.95
CA VAL A 89 -5.85 13.97 6.56
C VAL A 89 -5.76 15.33 5.87
N ARG A 90 -5.05 16.27 6.47
CA ARG A 90 -4.86 17.63 5.92
C ARG A 90 -4.17 17.61 4.56
N VAL A 91 -3.10 16.81 4.39
CA VAL A 91 -2.40 16.74 3.09
C VAL A 91 -3.24 16.02 2.04
N SER A 92 -4.04 15.03 2.44
CA SER A 92 -4.98 14.35 1.54
C SER A 92 -6.09 15.29 1.06
N LEU A 93 -6.61 16.16 1.95
CA LEU A 93 -7.56 17.21 1.58
C LEU A 93 -6.94 18.25 0.63
N ALA A 94 -5.69 18.65 0.85
CA ALA A 94 -5.00 19.55 -0.07
C ALA A 94 -4.83 18.92 -1.46
N MET A 95 -4.39 17.65 -1.55
CA MET A 95 -4.33 16.92 -2.81
C MET A 95 -5.72 16.80 -3.47
N ASP A 96 -6.76 16.52 -2.69
CA ASP A 96 -8.15 16.43 -3.19
C ASP A 96 -8.62 17.74 -3.82
N ALA A 97 -8.41 18.87 -3.15
CA ALA A 97 -8.79 20.18 -3.64
C ALA A 97 -8.04 20.57 -4.92
N ILE A 98 -6.74 20.27 -4.99
CA ILE A 98 -5.93 20.48 -6.20
C ILE A 98 -6.50 19.64 -7.36
N ILE A 99 -6.66 18.33 -7.14
CA ILE A 99 -7.16 17.40 -8.15
C ILE A 99 -8.54 17.82 -8.65
N GLN A 100 -9.47 18.13 -7.73
CA GLN A 100 -10.80 18.59 -8.08
C GLN A 100 -10.74 19.85 -8.94
N GLY A 101 -9.94 20.85 -8.55
CA GLY A 101 -9.82 22.10 -9.28
C GLY A 101 -9.16 21.96 -10.65
N VAL A 102 -8.19 21.05 -10.77
CA VAL A 102 -7.50 20.76 -12.03
C VAL A 102 -8.41 19.96 -12.97
N CYS A 103 -9.03 18.87 -12.53
CA CYS A 103 -9.99 18.07 -13.33
C CYS A 103 -11.20 18.90 -13.79
N ALA A 104 -11.64 19.87 -12.99
CA ALA A 104 -12.70 20.80 -13.39
C ALA A 104 -12.29 21.68 -14.59
N ALA A 105 -11.03 22.10 -14.64
CA ALA A 105 -10.49 22.97 -15.69
C ALA A 105 -9.95 22.21 -16.90
N ARG A 106 -9.42 20.99 -16.70
CA ARG A 106 -8.69 20.21 -17.71
C ARG A 106 -9.30 18.82 -17.90
N LYS A 107 -9.88 18.57 -19.07
CA LYS A 107 -10.50 17.27 -19.43
C LYS A 107 -9.50 16.18 -19.80
N ASP A 108 -8.29 16.59 -20.16
CA ASP A 108 -7.13 15.75 -20.47
C ASP A 108 -6.29 15.39 -19.22
N CYS A 109 -6.80 15.70 -18.02
CA CYS A 109 -6.22 15.29 -16.76
C CYS A 109 -6.61 13.85 -16.41
N ASN A 110 -5.63 13.00 -16.14
CA ASN A 110 -5.82 11.67 -15.57
C ASN A 110 -5.20 11.60 -14.17
N LEU A 111 -5.55 10.60 -13.38
CA LEU A 111 -5.14 10.47 -11.98
C LEU A 111 -4.43 9.15 -11.72
N ALA A 112 -3.54 9.17 -10.74
CA ALA A 112 -2.86 7.99 -10.24
C ALA A 112 -2.81 8.00 -8.70
N TYR A 113 -3.16 6.86 -8.10
CA TYR A 113 -3.15 6.63 -6.66
C TYR A 113 -2.47 5.30 -6.34
N LEU A 114 -1.83 5.24 -5.17
CA LEU A 114 -1.41 3.99 -4.54
C LEU A 114 -2.35 3.69 -3.37
N ASN A 115 -3.34 2.85 -3.63
CA ASN A 115 -4.34 2.50 -2.64
C ASN A 115 -3.79 1.47 -1.66
N THR A 116 -4.25 1.57 -0.41
CA THR A 116 -3.85 0.64 0.65
C THR A 116 -4.74 -0.62 0.62
N PRO A 117 -4.23 -1.82 0.94
CA PRO A 117 -5.08 -2.99 1.07
C PRO A 117 -5.90 -2.96 2.38
N THR A 118 -5.62 -2.00 3.27
CA THR A 118 -6.20 -1.90 4.61
C THR A 118 -7.51 -1.10 4.68
N GLN A 119 -8.33 -1.19 3.64
CA GLN A 119 -9.64 -0.51 3.55
C GLN A 119 -10.74 -1.52 3.24
N VAL A 120 -11.98 -1.02 3.19
CA VAL A 120 -13.13 -1.83 2.80
C VAL A 120 -13.25 -1.82 1.29
N TYR A 121 -13.34 -3.00 0.68
CA TYR A 121 -13.45 -3.15 -0.76
C TYR A 121 -14.58 -4.11 -1.14
N VAL A 122 -15.25 -3.81 -2.26
CA VAL A 122 -16.07 -4.81 -2.95
C VAL A 122 -15.12 -5.67 -3.78
N VAL A 123 -15.13 -6.97 -3.52
CA VAL A 123 -14.25 -7.92 -4.21
C VAL A 123 -15.06 -8.95 -5.01
N PRO A 124 -14.44 -9.60 -6.01
CA PRO A 124 -15.04 -10.77 -6.66
C PRO A 124 -15.34 -11.89 -5.66
N LYS A 125 -16.14 -12.88 -6.09
CA LYS A 125 -16.37 -14.11 -5.31
C LYS A 125 -15.09 -14.89 -5.01
N GLU A 126 -14.13 -14.83 -5.92
CA GLU A 126 -12.98 -15.73 -5.96
C GLU A 126 -12.01 -15.55 -4.76
N PRO A 127 -11.63 -14.34 -4.32
CA PRO A 127 -10.83 -14.15 -3.10
C PRO A 127 -11.53 -14.63 -1.82
N ALA A 128 -12.86 -14.44 -1.72
CA ALA A 128 -13.64 -14.85 -0.55
C ALA A 128 -13.73 -16.37 -0.41
N VAL A 129 -13.91 -17.07 -1.54
CA VAL A 129 -13.91 -18.55 -1.58
C VAL A 129 -12.52 -19.08 -1.20
N GLU A 130 -11.45 -18.49 -1.73
CA GLU A 130 -10.08 -18.92 -1.43
C GLU A 130 -9.72 -18.70 0.04
N SER A 131 -10.10 -17.55 0.60
CA SER A 131 -9.92 -17.26 2.02
C SER A 131 -10.62 -18.29 2.91
N LEU A 132 -11.89 -18.62 2.61
CA LEU A 132 -12.62 -19.64 3.36
C LEU A 132 -11.98 -21.03 3.23
N ARG A 133 -11.50 -21.37 2.03
CA ARG A 133 -10.80 -22.64 1.78
C ARG A 133 -9.56 -22.73 2.67
N ARG A 134 -8.71 -21.70 2.67
CA ARG A 134 -7.48 -21.63 3.48
C ARG A 134 -7.75 -21.66 4.97
N TYR A 135 -8.77 -20.96 5.45
CA TYR A 135 -9.15 -21.03 6.87
C TYR A 135 -9.54 -22.44 7.30
N LYS A 136 -10.16 -23.22 6.40
CA LYS A 136 -10.62 -24.60 6.66
C LYS A 136 -9.54 -25.67 6.44
N GLU A 137 -8.40 -25.33 5.84
CA GLU A 137 -7.33 -26.30 5.61
C GLU A 137 -6.82 -26.87 6.94
N ALA A 138 -6.65 -28.19 7.01
CA ALA A 138 -6.22 -28.88 8.22
C ALA A 138 -4.68 -28.93 8.37
N SER A 139 -3.98 -27.88 7.97
CA SER A 139 -2.52 -27.79 8.09
C SER A 139 -2.09 -27.69 9.57
N PHE A 140 -0.85 -28.07 9.87
CA PHE A 140 -0.30 -27.95 11.23
C PHE A 140 -0.36 -26.51 11.74
N ILE A 141 -0.07 -25.55 10.87
CA ILE A 141 -0.07 -24.12 11.22
C ILE A 141 -1.50 -23.60 11.48
N ASN A 142 -2.49 -24.03 10.69
CA ASN A 142 -3.88 -23.67 10.93
C ASN A 142 -4.42 -24.27 12.24
N LYS A 143 -3.95 -25.47 12.63
CA LYS A 143 -4.26 -26.04 13.96
C LYS A 143 -3.66 -25.18 15.07
N PHE A 144 -2.41 -24.73 14.92
CA PHE A 144 -1.79 -23.79 15.87
C PHE A 144 -2.56 -22.47 15.95
N PHE A 145 -2.96 -21.89 14.81
CA PHE A 145 -3.78 -20.67 14.79
C PHE A 145 -5.18 -20.88 15.39
N GLY A 146 -5.80 -22.04 15.15
CA GLY A 146 -7.06 -22.44 15.78
C GLY A 146 -6.92 -22.55 17.30
N PHE A 147 -5.83 -23.14 17.78
CA PHE A 147 -5.50 -23.16 19.21
C PHE A 147 -5.32 -21.75 19.78
N MET A 148 -4.57 -20.88 19.10
CA MET A 148 -4.39 -19.48 19.50
C MET A 148 -5.72 -18.72 19.56
N ASN A 149 -6.62 -18.97 18.60
CA ASN A 149 -7.96 -18.40 18.60
C ASN A 149 -8.75 -18.84 19.85
N VAL A 150 -8.80 -20.14 20.13
CA VAL A 150 -9.51 -20.68 21.30
C VAL A 150 -8.91 -20.18 22.61
N ALA A 151 -7.58 -20.29 22.76
CA ALA A 151 -6.86 -19.90 23.97
C ALA A 151 -6.98 -18.40 24.29
N SER A 152 -7.15 -17.56 23.26
CA SER A 152 -7.34 -16.11 23.41
C SER A 152 -8.80 -15.67 23.54
N GLY A 153 -9.74 -16.61 23.71
CA GLY A 153 -11.18 -16.29 23.79
C GLY A 153 -11.73 -15.73 22.47
N GLY A 154 -11.19 -16.18 21.34
CA GLY A 154 -11.56 -15.74 20.00
C GLY A 154 -10.90 -14.44 19.55
N LYS A 155 -9.89 -13.91 20.26
CA LYS A 155 -9.22 -12.64 19.92
C LYS A 155 -8.27 -12.76 18.72
N PHE A 156 -7.44 -13.81 18.67
CA PHE A 156 -6.40 -14.00 17.65
C PHE A 156 -6.84 -14.93 16.51
N CYS A 157 -6.27 -14.78 15.33
CA CYS A 157 -6.53 -15.61 14.14
C CYS A 157 -8.03 -15.84 13.89
N LYS A 158 -8.83 -14.76 13.97
CA LYS A 158 -10.24 -14.78 13.58
C LYS A 158 -10.35 -15.03 12.07
N PRO A 159 -11.37 -15.75 11.60
CA PRO A 159 -11.60 -15.90 10.17
C PRO A 159 -11.75 -14.54 9.48
N GLN A 160 -11.41 -14.48 8.21
CA GLN A 160 -11.52 -13.27 7.41
C GLN A 160 -12.96 -12.73 7.36
N ASN A 161 -13.11 -11.39 7.37
CA ASN A 161 -14.42 -10.75 7.41
C ASN A 161 -14.87 -10.26 6.03
N TYR A 162 -15.66 -11.11 5.35
CA TYR A 162 -16.22 -10.85 4.02
C TYR A 162 -17.68 -10.38 4.01
N GLY A 163 -18.31 -10.26 5.18
CA GLY A 163 -19.76 -10.05 5.29
C GLY A 163 -20.57 -11.16 4.62
N LYS A 164 -21.88 -10.92 4.46
CA LYS A 164 -22.75 -11.80 3.66
C LYS A 164 -22.51 -11.51 2.17
N PRO A 165 -22.62 -12.52 1.27
CA PRO A 165 -22.57 -12.29 -0.17
C PRO A 165 -23.62 -11.26 -0.58
N VAL A 166 -23.27 -10.39 -1.52
CA VAL A 166 -24.16 -9.39 -2.12
C VAL A 166 -24.29 -9.65 -3.61
N THR A 167 -25.44 -9.31 -4.18
CA THR A 167 -25.68 -9.41 -5.62
C THR A 167 -25.57 -8.02 -6.24
N ASN A 168 -24.71 -7.85 -7.24
CA ASN A 168 -24.59 -6.58 -7.95
C ASN A 168 -25.74 -6.37 -8.96
N ALA A 169 -25.78 -5.21 -9.61
CA ALA A 169 -26.81 -4.87 -10.59
C ALA A 169 -26.87 -5.82 -11.81
N LYS A 170 -25.81 -6.60 -12.04
CA LYS A 170 -25.71 -7.61 -13.12
C LYS A 170 -26.11 -9.02 -12.69
N GLY A 171 -26.51 -9.21 -11.43
CA GLY A 171 -26.83 -10.54 -10.89
C GLY A 171 -25.61 -11.33 -10.43
N GLU A 172 -24.40 -10.76 -10.45
CA GLU A 172 -23.18 -11.44 -10.02
C GLU A 172 -23.04 -11.39 -8.49
N THR A 173 -22.50 -12.46 -7.92
CA THR A 173 -22.19 -12.50 -6.48
C THR A 173 -20.85 -11.83 -6.19
N CYS A 174 -20.87 -10.82 -5.33
CA CYS A 174 -19.72 -10.11 -4.80
C CYS A 174 -19.66 -10.25 -3.27
N TYR A 175 -18.52 -9.87 -2.69
CA TYR A 175 -18.31 -9.85 -1.24
C TYR A 175 -17.73 -8.51 -0.81
N ILE A 176 -17.92 -8.16 0.47
CA ILE A 176 -17.36 -6.95 1.06
C ILE A 176 -16.20 -7.37 1.95
N PHE A 177 -14.98 -7.18 1.44
CA PHE A 177 -13.77 -7.39 2.22
C PHE A 177 -13.58 -6.25 3.22
N ASN A 178 -13.49 -6.56 4.51
CA ASN A 178 -13.08 -5.59 5.53
C ASN A 178 -11.59 -5.74 5.88
N GLY A 179 -10.77 -4.90 5.25
CA GLY A 179 -9.32 -4.85 5.50
C GLY A 179 -8.88 -3.83 6.54
N VAL A 180 -9.79 -3.13 7.22
CA VAL A 180 -9.43 -2.04 8.13
C VAL A 180 -8.47 -2.54 9.20
N VAL A 181 -7.35 -1.84 9.36
CA VAL A 181 -6.33 -2.16 10.37
C VAL A 181 -6.41 -1.16 11.52
N ASP A 182 -6.97 -1.58 12.66
CA ASP A 182 -7.26 -0.67 13.79
C ASP A 182 -6.01 0.08 14.30
N PRO A 183 -4.82 -0.56 14.42
CA PRO A 183 -3.60 0.14 14.81
C PRO A 183 -3.14 1.26 13.86
N GLN A 184 -3.62 1.32 12.61
CA GLN A 184 -3.33 2.46 11.71
C GLN A 184 -4.12 3.71 12.10
N GLY A 185 -5.22 3.55 12.84
CA GLY A 185 -6.01 4.62 13.41
C GLY A 185 -6.94 5.34 12.43
N PRO A 186 -7.87 6.15 12.96
CA PRO A 186 -8.94 6.77 12.19
C PRO A 186 -8.44 7.79 11.18
N ASN A 187 -7.34 8.50 11.48
CA ASN A 187 -6.76 9.49 10.56
C ASN A 187 -6.25 8.83 9.27
N TYR A 188 -5.57 7.69 9.39
CA TYR A 188 -5.10 6.94 8.23
C TYR A 188 -6.28 6.42 7.40
N ALA A 189 -7.27 5.81 8.07
CA ALA A 189 -8.47 5.30 7.41
C ALA A 189 -9.22 6.41 6.67
N LEU A 190 -9.38 7.60 7.27
CA LEU A 190 -10.03 8.74 6.63
C LEU A 190 -9.21 9.26 5.43
N ALA A 191 -7.91 9.51 5.61
CA ALA A 191 -7.04 10.02 4.55
C ALA A 191 -7.04 9.12 3.31
N LYS A 192 -6.95 7.81 3.50
CA LYS A 192 -7.01 6.83 2.40
C LYS A 192 -8.41 6.69 1.79
N ASN A 193 -9.48 6.85 2.56
CA ASN A 193 -10.84 6.86 2.02
C ASN A 193 -11.10 8.09 1.14
N LEU A 194 -10.58 9.27 1.50
CA LEU A 194 -10.68 10.47 0.66
C LEU A 194 -10.07 10.23 -0.74
N GLN A 195 -8.92 9.56 -0.81
CA GLN A 195 -8.27 9.19 -2.06
C GLN A 195 -9.15 8.25 -2.91
N LEU A 196 -9.75 7.22 -2.30
CA LEU A 196 -10.68 6.30 -2.98
C LEU A 196 -11.92 7.03 -3.50
N TRP A 197 -12.53 7.90 -2.69
CA TRP A 197 -13.73 8.63 -3.08
C TRP A 197 -13.46 9.59 -4.25
N ARG A 198 -12.33 10.32 -4.22
CA ARG A 198 -11.96 11.17 -5.34
C ARG A 198 -11.72 10.38 -6.62
N ALA A 199 -11.02 9.25 -6.53
CA ALA A 199 -10.79 8.36 -7.66
C ALA A 199 -12.10 7.94 -8.32
N VAL A 200 -13.08 7.51 -7.51
CA VAL A 200 -14.43 7.15 -7.98
C VAL A 200 -15.15 8.33 -8.63
N VAL A 201 -15.11 9.51 -8.00
CA VAL A 201 -15.78 10.71 -8.50
C VAL A 201 -15.20 11.12 -9.87
N GLU A 202 -13.88 11.22 -10.01
CA GLU A 202 -13.30 11.68 -11.28
C GLU A 202 -13.40 10.61 -12.38
N LYS A 203 -13.33 9.31 -12.03
CA LYS A 203 -13.63 8.23 -12.98
C LYS A 203 -15.06 8.34 -13.52
N SER A 204 -16.03 8.64 -12.65
CA SER A 204 -17.43 8.84 -13.05
C SER A 204 -17.64 10.07 -13.95
N ARG A 205 -16.71 11.02 -13.91
CA ARG A 205 -16.71 12.24 -14.73
C ARG A 205 -15.96 12.08 -16.06
N GLY A 206 -15.45 10.88 -16.34
CA GLY A 206 -14.77 10.55 -17.60
C GLY A 206 -13.25 10.73 -17.59
N HIS A 207 -12.64 11.00 -16.43
CA HIS A 207 -11.18 11.01 -16.31
C HIS A 207 -10.64 9.57 -16.23
N GLY A 208 -9.43 9.35 -16.74
CA GLY A 208 -8.69 8.12 -16.51
C GLY A 208 -8.12 8.11 -15.09
N VAL A 209 -8.21 6.97 -14.40
CA VAL A 209 -7.81 6.86 -12.98
C VAL A 209 -7.11 5.52 -12.74
N SER A 210 -5.78 5.52 -12.65
CA SER A 210 -4.99 4.38 -12.17
C SER A 210 -5.06 4.31 -10.65
N SER A 211 -5.83 3.37 -10.09
CA SER A 211 -6.10 3.29 -8.65
C SER A 211 -5.83 1.91 -8.07
N ASN A 212 -4.67 1.36 -8.41
CA ASN A 212 -4.29 0.00 -8.00
C ASN A 212 -4.02 -0.10 -6.49
N ILE A 213 -4.39 -1.23 -5.91
CA ILE A 213 -4.11 -1.56 -4.51
C ILE A 213 -2.68 -2.06 -4.40
N ALA A 214 -1.85 -1.33 -3.68
CA ALA A 214 -0.47 -1.69 -3.37
C ALA A 214 -0.43 -2.75 -2.26
N PRO A 215 0.65 -3.54 -2.16
CA PRO A 215 0.81 -4.50 -1.09
C PRO A 215 1.27 -3.82 0.20
N SER A 216 1.29 -4.59 1.28
CA SER A 216 2.07 -4.22 2.47
C SER A 216 3.56 -4.28 2.12
N THR A 217 4.23 -3.14 2.14
CA THR A 217 5.65 -3.00 1.78
C THR A 217 6.52 -2.76 3.02
N ALA A 218 7.64 -3.48 3.14
CA ALA A 218 8.65 -3.31 4.18
C ALA A 218 9.54 -2.08 3.94
N THR A 219 8.93 -0.90 3.84
CA THR A 219 9.67 0.36 3.73
C THR A 219 10.39 0.71 5.04
N VAL A 220 11.47 1.47 4.95
CA VAL A 220 12.26 1.91 6.13
C VAL A 220 11.38 2.60 7.17
N SER A 221 10.42 3.43 6.75
CA SER A 221 9.51 4.13 7.67
C SER A 221 8.59 3.15 8.42
N VAL A 222 8.07 2.12 7.75
CA VAL A 222 7.19 1.12 8.39
C VAL A 222 7.97 0.21 9.34
N VAL A 223 9.13 -0.32 8.91
CA VAL A 223 9.91 -1.25 9.74
C VAL A 223 10.67 -0.54 10.87
N SER A 224 10.75 0.79 10.86
CA SER A 224 11.26 1.56 12.00
C SER A 224 10.41 1.35 13.27
N ASN A 225 9.12 1.03 13.10
CA ASN A 225 8.25 0.60 14.19
C ASN A 225 8.45 -0.89 14.46
N LYS A 226 8.97 -1.22 15.65
CA LYS A 226 9.34 -2.59 16.04
C LYS A 226 8.17 -3.57 15.97
N SER A 227 6.97 -3.15 16.36
CA SER A 227 5.79 -4.02 16.35
C SER A 227 5.43 -4.44 14.92
N PHE A 228 5.48 -3.50 13.96
CA PHE A 228 5.28 -3.81 12.55
C PHE A 228 6.41 -4.68 12.00
N ALA A 229 7.67 -4.39 12.33
CA ALA A 229 8.81 -5.21 11.90
C ALA A 229 8.70 -6.66 12.37
N TRP A 230 8.29 -6.89 13.63
CA TRP A 230 8.10 -8.25 14.17
C TRP A 230 6.93 -8.97 13.51
N ALA A 231 5.80 -8.29 13.32
CA ALA A 231 4.67 -8.88 12.61
C ALA A 231 5.04 -9.21 11.16
N TYR A 232 5.73 -8.30 10.46
CA TYR A 232 6.20 -8.49 9.08
C TYR A 232 7.09 -9.72 8.93
N GLY A 233 7.97 -9.96 9.91
CA GLY A 233 8.81 -11.16 9.92
C GLY A 233 8.06 -12.48 10.05
N GLY A 234 6.81 -12.48 10.53
CA GLY A 234 6.00 -13.69 10.70
C GLY A 234 4.86 -13.86 9.69
N TYR A 235 4.59 -12.86 8.84
CA TYR A 235 3.45 -12.91 7.92
C TYR A 235 3.58 -13.96 6.81
N SER A 236 4.79 -14.44 6.52
CA SER A 236 5.00 -15.59 5.62
C SER A 236 4.32 -16.88 6.08
N SER A 237 3.97 -16.96 7.37
CA SER A 237 3.22 -18.09 7.95
C SER A 237 1.70 -18.00 7.72
N PHE A 238 1.21 -16.87 7.21
CA PHE A 238 -0.20 -16.62 6.95
C PHE A 238 -0.48 -16.63 5.43
N GLU A 239 -0.23 -17.75 4.78
CA GLU A 239 -0.37 -17.83 3.32
C GLU A 239 -1.78 -17.42 2.83
N PRO A 240 -1.88 -16.66 1.72
CA PRO A 240 -0.81 -16.28 0.81
C PRO A 240 -0.25 -14.87 1.10
N MET A 241 -0.36 -14.39 2.33
CA MET A 241 0.09 -13.05 2.70
C MET A 241 1.60 -12.90 2.48
N GLU A 242 1.99 -11.86 1.76
CA GLU A 242 3.38 -11.53 1.52
C GLU A 242 3.65 -10.05 1.81
N ILE A 243 4.76 -9.81 2.49
CA ILE A 243 5.29 -8.47 2.73
C ILE A 243 6.37 -8.21 1.68
N PHE A 244 6.11 -7.27 0.78
CA PHE A 244 7.00 -7.02 -0.35
C PHE A 244 8.12 -6.06 0.01
N GLN A 245 9.24 -6.22 -0.67
CA GLN A 245 10.31 -5.21 -0.66
C GLN A 245 9.88 -3.98 -1.46
N GLN A 246 10.52 -2.85 -1.16
CA GLN A 246 10.19 -1.56 -1.77
C GLN A 246 10.43 -1.58 -3.28
N GLU A 247 11.50 -2.23 -3.73
CA GLU A 247 11.89 -2.33 -5.13
C GLU A 247 10.84 -3.09 -5.93
N THR A 248 10.37 -4.23 -5.42
CA THR A 248 9.32 -5.04 -6.05
C THR A 248 8.01 -4.26 -6.11
N SER A 249 7.63 -3.61 -5.00
CA SER A 249 6.41 -2.80 -4.95
C SER A 249 6.47 -1.66 -5.98
N ASN A 250 7.58 -0.93 -6.04
CA ASN A 250 7.78 0.15 -7.00
C ASN A 250 7.72 -0.35 -8.45
N ALA A 251 8.37 -1.48 -8.76
CA ALA A 251 8.37 -2.04 -10.10
C ALA A 251 6.96 -2.46 -10.55
N VAL A 252 6.23 -3.19 -9.70
CA VAL A 252 4.87 -3.65 -10.03
C VAL A 252 3.89 -2.49 -10.13
N MET A 253 3.91 -1.55 -9.18
CA MET A 253 3.00 -0.41 -9.21
C MET A 253 3.30 0.53 -10.41
N CYS A 254 4.56 0.67 -10.80
CA CYS A 254 4.93 1.39 -12.03
C CYS A 254 4.42 0.66 -13.28
N ALA A 255 4.59 -0.65 -13.36
CA ALA A 255 4.10 -1.45 -14.49
C ALA A 255 2.57 -1.38 -14.62
N LEU A 256 1.84 -1.44 -13.50
CA LEU A 256 0.39 -1.27 -13.46
C LEU A 256 -0.04 0.13 -13.92
N LEU A 257 0.65 1.19 -13.46
CA LEU A 257 0.39 2.55 -13.93
C LEU A 257 0.60 2.68 -15.44
N ILE A 258 1.69 2.11 -15.97
CA ILE A 258 1.96 2.12 -17.42
C ILE A 258 0.86 1.37 -18.18
N ASN A 259 0.45 0.18 -17.69
CA ASN A 259 -0.66 -0.57 -18.27
C ASN A 259 -1.94 0.28 -18.29
N ASP A 260 -2.31 0.87 -17.16
CA ASP A 260 -3.56 1.62 -17.00
C ASP A 260 -3.61 2.87 -17.89
N VAL A 261 -2.46 3.47 -18.16
CA VAL A 261 -2.34 4.63 -19.06
C VAL A 261 -2.39 4.22 -20.53
N ARG A 262 -1.93 3.02 -20.88
CA ARG A 262 -1.76 2.57 -22.27
C ARG A 262 -2.88 1.66 -22.76
N ASN A 263 -3.61 1.03 -21.85
CA ASN A 263 -4.63 0.04 -22.14
C ASN A 263 -6.02 0.67 -22.10
N GLU A 264 -6.63 0.87 -23.26
CA GLU A 264 -7.96 1.49 -23.36
C GLU A 264 -9.09 0.59 -22.83
N ASP A 265 -8.85 -0.72 -22.71
CA ASP A 265 -9.87 -1.70 -22.31
C ASP A 265 -9.97 -1.88 -20.79
N CYS A 266 -9.00 -1.36 -20.03
CA CYS A 266 -8.95 -1.51 -18.57
C CYS A 266 -9.90 -0.54 -17.84
N ASN A 267 -10.20 -0.85 -16.57
CA ASN A 267 -11.11 -0.04 -15.75
C ASN A 267 -10.57 1.36 -15.43
N ALA A 268 -9.26 1.57 -15.54
CA ALA A 268 -8.63 2.87 -15.35
C ALA A 268 -8.83 3.81 -16.55
N SER A 269 -9.13 3.28 -17.74
CA SER A 269 -9.26 4.07 -18.97
C SER A 269 -10.41 5.10 -18.88
N PRO A 270 -10.23 6.33 -19.41
CA PRO A 270 -11.29 7.33 -19.44
C PRO A 270 -12.51 6.88 -20.26
N SER A 271 -12.30 6.16 -21.36
CA SER A 271 -13.38 5.69 -22.27
C SER A 271 -14.18 4.52 -21.71
N LYS A 272 -13.62 3.78 -20.75
CA LYS A 272 -14.27 2.61 -20.15
C LYS A 272 -15.35 3.04 -19.16
N LYS A 273 -16.61 2.73 -19.46
CA LYS A 273 -17.71 2.87 -18.50
C LYS A 273 -17.71 1.67 -17.54
N LEU A 274 -17.67 1.97 -16.24
CA LEU A 274 -17.81 0.96 -15.19
C LEU A 274 -19.28 0.68 -14.92
N ASP A 275 -19.60 -0.57 -14.60
CA ASP A 275 -20.95 -0.97 -14.23
C ASP A 275 -21.28 -0.54 -12.81
N HIS A 276 -20.29 -0.63 -11.92
CA HIS A 276 -20.34 -0.11 -10.58
C HIS A 276 -19.08 0.72 -10.27
N PRO A 277 -19.17 1.85 -9.53
CA PRO A 277 -18.01 2.72 -9.33
C PRO A 277 -16.84 2.05 -8.60
N TRP A 278 -17.13 1.07 -7.73
CA TRP A 278 -16.09 0.29 -7.03
C TRP A 278 -15.38 -0.75 -7.91
N ASP A 279 -15.85 -1.02 -9.13
CA ASP A 279 -15.13 -1.90 -10.07
C ASP A 279 -13.76 -1.32 -10.47
N LEU A 280 -13.55 -0.02 -10.23
CA LEU A 280 -12.26 0.65 -10.38
C LEU A 280 -11.13 -0.05 -9.59
N PHE A 281 -11.45 -0.69 -8.47
CA PHE A 281 -10.48 -1.32 -7.57
C PHE A 281 -10.46 -2.85 -7.68
N LYS A 282 -11.34 -3.42 -8.50
CA LYS A 282 -11.56 -4.88 -8.58
C LYS A 282 -10.41 -5.60 -9.29
N ASP A 283 -9.91 -4.99 -10.35
CA ASP A 283 -8.86 -5.51 -11.22
C ASP A 283 -7.51 -4.84 -10.92
N GLY A 284 -6.40 -5.47 -11.29
CA GLY A 284 -5.04 -4.91 -11.10
C GLY A 284 -4.57 -4.82 -9.64
N SER A 285 -5.37 -5.30 -8.69
CA SER A 285 -5.05 -5.23 -7.26
C SER A 285 -3.87 -6.13 -6.86
N PHE A 286 -2.76 -5.51 -6.46
CA PHE A 286 -1.57 -6.16 -5.93
C PHE A 286 -1.59 -6.15 -4.39
N HIS A 287 -2.66 -6.67 -3.79
CA HIS A 287 -2.94 -6.59 -2.35
C HIS A 287 -2.07 -7.53 -1.47
N GLY A 288 -1.00 -8.12 -2.02
CA GLY A 288 -0.06 -9.00 -1.31
C GLY A 288 -0.68 -10.20 -0.60
N GLY A 289 -1.75 -10.78 -1.17
CA GLY A 289 -2.43 -11.95 -0.58
C GLY A 289 -3.45 -11.63 0.52
N MET A 290 -3.53 -10.38 0.99
CA MET A 290 -4.41 -9.98 2.10
C MET A 290 -5.88 -10.39 1.92
N TRP A 291 -6.45 -10.20 0.72
CA TRP A 291 -7.82 -10.62 0.44
C TRP A 291 -7.98 -12.14 0.56
N ARG A 292 -6.99 -12.91 0.09
CA ARG A 292 -7.08 -14.38 0.03
C ARG A 292 -6.68 -15.07 1.32
N MET A 293 -6.07 -14.36 2.27
CA MET A 293 -5.70 -14.92 3.56
C MET A 293 -6.96 -15.35 4.33
N GLY A 294 -6.88 -16.49 5.02
CA GLY A 294 -8.01 -17.05 5.78
C GLY A 294 -8.38 -16.30 7.07
N TYR A 295 -7.55 -15.36 7.49
CA TYR A 295 -7.62 -14.69 8.79
C TYR A 295 -7.77 -13.18 8.66
N SER A 296 -8.43 -12.53 9.61
CA SER A 296 -8.56 -11.07 9.62
C SER A 296 -7.29 -10.37 10.11
N MET A 297 -6.86 -9.31 9.42
CA MET A 297 -5.61 -8.59 9.71
C MET A 297 -5.52 -8.08 11.16
N ASN A 298 -6.63 -7.62 11.74
CA ASN A 298 -6.69 -7.17 13.14
C ASN A 298 -6.50 -8.29 14.17
N SER A 299 -6.42 -9.54 13.74
CA SER A 299 -6.26 -10.70 14.62
C SER A 299 -4.96 -11.46 14.43
N THR A 300 -4.15 -11.08 13.43
CA THR A 300 -2.94 -11.83 13.03
C THR A 300 -1.64 -11.20 13.51
N GLY A 301 -1.60 -9.90 13.77
CA GLY A 301 -0.36 -9.16 14.03
C GLY A 301 0.48 -9.74 15.19
N GLU A 302 -0.13 -9.95 16.35
CA GLU A 302 0.56 -10.51 17.51
C GLU A 302 0.94 -11.97 17.31
N THR A 303 0.10 -12.75 16.64
CA THR A 303 0.44 -14.16 16.34
C THR A 303 1.56 -14.26 15.32
N ALA A 304 1.61 -13.38 14.32
CA ALA A 304 2.73 -13.28 13.39
C ALA A 304 4.03 -12.94 14.13
N ALA A 305 4.00 -11.97 15.06
CA ALA A 305 5.16 -11.66 15.88
C ALA A 305 5.62 -12.87 16.73
N ILE A 306 4.68 -13.63 17.34
CA ILE A 306 5.00 -14.86 18.07
C ILE A 306 5.68 -15.88 17.16
N VAL A 307 5.12 -16.14 15.97
CA VAL A 307 5.69 -17.08 15.01
C VAL A 307 7.09 -16.65 14.57
N TYR A 308 7.31 -15.35 14.34
CA TYR A 308 8.62 -14.79 14.04
C TYR A 308 9.66 -15.11 15.13
N PHE A 309 9.32 -14.90 16.41
CA PHE A 309 10.23 -15.22 17.51
C PHE A 309 10.42 -16.72 17.74
N LEU A 310 9.37 -17.53 17.58
CA LEU A 310 9.49 -18.99 17.63
C LEU A 310 10.44 -19.50 16.53
N GLY A 311 10.35 -18.96 15.32
CA GLY A 311 11.27 -19.28 14.22
C GLY A 311 12.72 -18.93 14.54
N LYS A 312 12.97 -17.81 15.24
CA LYS A 312 14.31 -17.43 15.71
C LYS A 312 14.85 -18.32 16.82
N LEU A 313 13.98 -18.84 17.69
CA LEU A 313 14.35 -19.70 18.82
C LEU A 313 14.49 -21.18 18.42
N ALA A 314 13.81 -21.62 17.36
CA ALA A 314 13.81 -23.01 16.93
C ALA A 314 15.22 -23.60 16.72
N PRO A 315 16.17 -22.93 16.05
CA PRO A 315 17.54 -23.45 15.91
C PRO A 315 18.22 -23.66 17.27
N ILE A 316 18.03 -22.76 18.22
CA ILE A 316 18.64 -22.83 19.56
C ILE A 316 18.06 -24.03 20.33
N ILE A 317 16.73 -24.19 20.30
CA ILE A 317 16.04 -25.31 20.97
C ILE A 317 16.48 -26.64 20.35
N ILE A 318 16.55 -26.72 19.02
CA ILE A 318 17.01 -27.91 18.30
C ILE A 318 18.45 -28.24 18.69
N SER A 319 19.35 -27.26 18.70
CA SER A 319 20.74 -27.47 19.13
C SER A 319 20.83 -27.97 20.57
N PHE A 320 20.04 -27.39 21.50
CA PHE A 320 20.02 -27.85 22.89
C PHE A 320 19.51 -29.29 23.01
N MET A 321 18.43 -29.65 22.30
CA MET A 321 17.88 -31.00 22.28
C MET A 321 18.87 -32.02 21.70
N VAL A 322 19.58 -31.67 20.62
CA VAL A 322 20.61 -32.53 20.03
C VAL A 322 21.77 -32.75 21.02
N CYS A 323 22.24 -31.69 21.70
CA CYS A 323 23.25 -31.81 22.74
C CYS A 323 22.78 -32.69 23.90
N LEU A 324 21.53 -32.51 24.36
CA LEU A 324 20.97 -33.31 25.45
C LEU A 324 20.88 -34.79 25.07
N ILE A 325 20.40 -35.10 23.86
CA ILE A 325 20.34 -36.48 23.33
C ILE A 325 21.75 -37.07 23.24
N ALA A 326 22.75 -36.30 22.78
CA ALA A 326 24.14 -36.77 22.72
C ALA A 326 24.71 -37.08 24.11
N VAL A 327 24.48 -36.22 25.11
CA VAL A 327 24.91 -36.45 26.49
C VAL A 327 24.23 -37.68 27.08
N LEU A 328 22.92 -37.84 26.88
CA LEU A 328 22.17 -39.01 27.34
C LEU A 328 22.67 -40.29 26.67
N ALA A 329 23.00 -40.25 25.37
CA ALA A 329 23.58 -41.39 24.65
C ALA A 329 24.99 -41.75 25.16
N MET A 330 25.82 -40.76 25.51
CA MET A 330 27.12 -40.99 26.13
C MET A 330 26.99 -41.65 27.51
N TYR A 331 26.08 -41.14 28.36
CA TYR A 331 25.81 -41.74 29.66
C TYR A 331 25.26 -43.17 29.55
N ALA A 332 24.35 -43.42 28.62
CA ALA A 332 23.80 -44.75 28.37
C ALA A 332 24.89 -45.73 27.88
N ARG A 333 25.82 -45.26 27.03
CA ARG A 333 26.98 -46.04 26.59
C ARG A 333 27.90 -46.39 27.75
N ASP A 334 28.26 -45.41 28.59
CA ASP A 334 29.15 -45.63 29.74
C ASP A 334 28.51 -46.55 30.79
N ALA A 335 27.18 -46.51 30.93
CA ALA A 335 26.44 -47.43 31.79
C ALA A 335 26.35 -48.87 31.23
N TYR A 336 26.49 -49.05 29.91
CA TYR A 336 26.47 -50.37 29.26
C TYR A 336 27.85 -51.07 29.24
N PHE A 337 28.93 -50.29 29.35
CA PHE A 337 30.32 -50.79 29.39
C PHE A 337 30.91 -50.88 30.82
N ARG A 338 30.10 -50.69 31.86
CA ARG A 338 30.41 -51.01 33.25
C ARG A 338 29.66 -52.25 33.69
#